data_AF-A0A1I2IJW0-F1
#
_entry.id   AF-A0A1I2IJW0-F1
#
_cell.length_a   1.000
_cell.length_b   1.000
_cell.length_c   1.000
_cell.angle_alpha   90.00
_cell.angle_beta   90.00
_cell.angle_gamma   90.00
#
_symmetry.space_group_name_H-M   'P 1'
#
loop_
_entity.id
_entity.type
_entity.pdbx_description
1 polymer ?
#
loop_
_entity_poly.entity_id
_entity_poly.type
_entity_poly.pdbx_seq_one_letter_code
_entity_poly.pdbx_strand_id
1 'polypeptide(L)'
;MNTDKLINHLNDKWKNQPCPMCGSNSWNISDKIYELREFHDGNLVIGSGTIFPVVPVSCNNCGNSVFINALLSGAIEKPNVEPKTNNQ
;
A
#
# COMPACT_ATOMS: atom_id res chain seq x y z
N MET A 1 -0.50 1.26 11.69
CA MET A 1 0.46 1.62 10.62
C MET A 1 1.62 2.39 11.25
N ASN A 2 2.85 2.15 10.80
CA ASN A 2 4.02 2.96 11.18
C ASN A 2 4.18 4.12 10.17
N THR A 3 3.65 5.28 10.51
CA THR A 3 3.63 6.47 9.63
C THR A 3 5.02 7.01 9.33
N ASP A 4 5.92 7.02 10.31
CA ASP A 4 7.28 7.55 10.12
C ASP A 4 8.08 6.72 9.11
N LYS A 5 7.98 5.39 9.19
CA LYS A 5 8.61 4.49 8.20
C LYS A 5 8.06 4.74 6.79
N LEU A 6 6.74 4.91 6.65
CA LEU A 6 6.11 5.24 5.37
C LEU A 6 6.61 6.57 4.81
N ILE A 7 6.63 7.64 5.62
CA ILE A 7 7.10 8.95 5.19
C ILE A 7 8.56 8.89 4.77
N ASN A 8 9.42 8.22 5.54
CA ASN A 8 10.83 8.04 5.18
C ASN A 8 10.99 7.27 3.86
N HIS A 9 10.20 6.21 3.66
CA HIS A 9 10.20 5.47 2.40
C HIS A 9 9.78 6.35 1.21
N LEU A 10 8.73 7.16 1.37
CA LEU A 10 8.27 8.09 0.34
C LEU A 10 9.33 9.16 0.04
N ASN A 11 9.96 9.74 1.06
CA ASN A 11 11.01 10.73 0.87
C ASN A 11 12.21 10.16 0.10
N ASP A 12 12.61 8.92 0.41
CA ASP A 12 13.74 8.25 -0.27
C ASP A 12 13.40 7.78 -1.70
N LYS A 13 12.24 7.15 -1.90
CA LYS A 13 11.88 6.51 -3.17
C LYS A 13 11.11 7.43 -4.12
N TRP A 14 10.16 8.20 -3.59
CA TRP A 14 9.30 9.08 -4.38
C TRP A 14 10.01 10.41 -4.69
N LYS A 15 10.86 10.93 -3.80
CA LYS A 15 11.68 12.14 -4.04
C LYS A 15 10.89 13.35 -4.58
N ASN A 16 9.71 13.61 -4.03
CA ASN A 16 8.90 14.78 -4.36
C ASN A 16 8.43 14.87 -5.84
N GLN A 17 8.26 13.73 -6.51
CA GLN A 17 7.72 13.70 -7.88
C GLN A 17 6.28 14.26 -7.94
N PRO A 18 5.99 15.14 -8.92
CA PRO A 18 4.66 15.68 -9.12
C PRO A 18 3.68 14.61 -9.59
N CYS A 19 2.38 14.89 -9.47
CA CYS A 19 1.33 13.99 -9.93
C CYS A 19 1.47 13.68 -11.42
N PRO A 20 1.56 12.39 -11.82
CA PRO A 20 1.75 12.03 -13.23
C PRO A 20 0.52 12.35 -14.10
N MET A 21 -0.65 12.56 -13.49
CA MET A 21 -1.88 12.88 -14.21
C MET A 21 -2.04 14.38 -14.49
N CYS A 22 -1.63 15.26 -13.56
CA CYS A 22 -1.92 16.71 -13.67
C CYS A 22 -0.74 17.64 -13.35
N GLY A 23 0.42 17.10 -12.98
CA GLY A 23 1.62 17.89 -12.64
C GLY A 23 1.59 18.59 -11.27
N SER A 24 0.46 18.60 -10.55
CA SER A 24 0.38 19.18 -9.20
C SER A 24 1.22 18.38 -8.20
N ASN A 25 1.89 19.08 -7.28
CA ASN A 25 2.70 18.46 -6.22
C ASN A 25 2.04 18.61 -4.84
N SER A 26 0.75 18.29 -4.77
CA SER A 26 -0.03 18.27 -3.53
C SER A 26 -0.64 16.89 -3.34
N TRP A 27 -0.23 16.23 -2.26
CA TRP A 27 -0.56 14.84 -1.97
C TRP A 27 -1.23 14.70 -0.60
N ASN A 28 -2.18 13.80 -0.51
CA ASN A 28 -2.74 13.29 0.73
C ASN A 28 -2.34 11.83 0.89
N ILE A 29 -1.79 11.49 2.05
CA ILE A 29 -1.42 10.12 2.40
C ILE A 29 -2.50 9.59 3.33
N SER A 30 -3.10 8.44 2.99
CA SER A 30 -4.10 7.80 3.86
C SER A 30 -3.46 7.37 5.19
N ASP A 31 -4.22 7.50 6.28
CA ASP A 31 -3.85 6.98 7.61
C ASP A 31 -4.25 5.49 7.77
N LYS A 32 -4.89 4.91 6.76
CA LYS A 32 -5.36 3.51 6.74
C LYS A 32 -4.61 2.68 5.71
N ILE A 33 -4.64 1.37 5.93
CA ILE A 33 -4.14 0.35 5.00
C ILE A 33 -5.34 -0.36 4.41
N TYR A 34 -5.29 -0.58 3.10
CA TYR A 34 -6.34 -1.24 2.35
C TYR A 34 -5.81 -2.53 1.74
N GLU A 35 -6.71 -3.46 1.51
CA GLU A 35 -6.43 -4.69 0.77
C GLU A 35 -6.77 -4.49 -0.69
N LEU A 36 -5.76 -4.44 -1.55
CA LEU A 36 -5.95 -4.54 -2.98
C LEU A 36 -6.01 -6.03 -3.35
N ARG A 37 -7.11 -6.42 -3.97
CA ARG A 37 -7.40 -7.81 -4.37
C ARG A 37 -7.57 -7.88 -5.88
N GLU A 38 -7.33 -9.06 -6.44
CA GLU A 38 -7.69 -9.31 -7.83
C GLU A 38 -9.20 -9.09 -8.05
N PHE A 39 -9.53 -8.51 -9.20
CA PHE A 39 -10.92 -8.23 -9.54
C PHE A 39 -11.58 -9.48 -10.10
N HIS A 40 -12.56 -10.01 -9.38
CA HIS A 40 -13.34 -11.18 -9.78
C HIS A 40 -14.77 -10.80 -10.14
N ASP A 41 -14.95 -9.74 -10.94
CA ASP A 41 -16.27 -9.23 -11.35
C ASP A 41 -17.21 -8.92 -10.17
N GLY A 42 -16.64 -8.36 -9.10
CA GLY A 42 -17.35 -8.07 -7.85
C GLY A 42 -17.57 -9.28 -6.93
N ASN A 43 -17.25 -10.51 -7.37
CA ASN A 43 -17.33 -11.68 -6.52
C ASN A 43 -16.25 -11.67 -5.42
N LEU A 44 -16.62 -12.13 -4.23
CA LEU A 44 -15.68 -12.30 -3.13
C LEU A 44 -15.05 -13.69 -3.20
N VAL A 45 -13.75 -13.76 -3.48
CA VAL A 45 -12.97 -15.01 -3.41
C VAL A 45 -12.37 -15.13 -2.02
N ILE A 46 -12.75 -16.18 -1.28
CA ILE A 46 -12.28 -16.45 0.08
C ILE A 46 -11.19 -17.53 0.05
N GLY A 47 -10.08 -17.29 0.75
CA GLY A 47 -9.07 -18.31 1.06
C GLY A 47 -8.05 -18.65 -0.04
N SER A 48 -8.11 -18.04 -1.23
CA SER A 48 -7.22 -18.40 -2.35
C SER A 48 -6.78 -17.24 -3.25
N GLY A 49 -6.75 -16.00 -2.73
CA GLY A 49 -6.33 -14.82 -3.48
C GLY A 49 -5.06 -14.17 -2.92
N THR A 50 -4.18 -13.69 -3.80
CA THR A 50 -3.08 -12.81 -3.38
C THR A 50 -3.67 -11.47 -2.94
N ILE A 51 -3.41 -11.08 -1.69
CA ILE A 51 -3.81 -9.78 -1.14
C ILE A 51 -2.59 -8.88 -1.09
N PHE A 52 -2.69 -7.69 -1.68
CA PHE A 52 -1.66 -6.67 -1.62
C PHE A 52 -2.06 -5.60 -0.61
N PRO A 53 -1.41 -5.51 0.56
CA PRO A 53 -1.67 -4.44 1.50
C PRO A 53 -1.07 -3.13 0.95
N VAL A 54 -1.90 -2.11 0.80
CA VAL A 54 -1.51 -0.84 0.20
C VAL A 54 -1.93 0.35 1.05
N VAL A 55 -1.12 1.42 0.98
CA VAL A 55 -1.48 2.76 1.47
C VAL A 55 -1.78 3.64 0.25
N PRO A 56 -3.02 4.12 0.08
CA PRO A 56 -3.34 5.10 -0.95
C PRO A 56 -2.67 6.45 -0.69
N VAL A 57 -2.04 6.99 -1.72
CA VAL A 57 -1.55 8.37 -1.78
C VAL A 57 -2.26 9.07 -2.93
N SER A 58 -3.11 10.04 -2.61
CA SER A 58 -4.02 10.68 -3.57
C SER A 58 -3.62 12.13 -3.82
N CYS A 59 -3.65 12.56 -5.08
CA CYS A 59 -3.41 13.95 -5.43
C CYS A 59 -4.60 14.80 -4.99
N ASN A 60 -4.34 15.85 -4.21
CA ASN A 60 -5.38 16.77 -3.72
C ASN A 60 -6.07 17.58 -4.84
N ASN A 61 -5.46 17.65 -6.03
CA ASN A 61 -5.97 18.44 -7.15
C ASN A 61 -6.88 17.65 -8.10
N CYS A 62 -6.40 16.49 -8.58
CA CYS A 62 -7.11 15.71 -9.61
C CYS A 62 -7.64 14.36 -9.13
N GLY A 63 -7.37 13.97 -7.88
CA GLY A 63 -7.82 12.70 -7.31
C GLY A 63 -7.04 11.47 -7.77
N ASN A 64 -6.04 11.60 -8.67
CA ASN A 64 -5.19 10.48 -9.05
C ASN A 64 -4.57 9.84 -7.81
N SER A 65 -4.77 8.53 -7.66
CA SER A 65 -4.30 7.77 -6.50
C SER A 65 -3.23 6.78 -6.93
N VAL A 66 -2.14 6.75 -6.17
CA VAL A 66 -1.07 5.77 -6.30
C VAL A 66 -1.08 4.90 -5.06
N PHE A 67 -0.89 3.59 -5.23
CA PHE A 67 -0.90 2.64 -4.14
C PHE A 67 0.52 2.24 -3.74
N ILE A 68 0.88 2.53 -2.49
CA ILE A 68 2.19 2.16 -1.93
C ILE A 68 2.07 0.83 -1.21
N ASN A 69 2.93 -0.13 -1.57
CA ASN A 69 2.98 -1.42 -0.88
C ASN A 69 3.34 -1.22 0.61
N ALA A 70 2.45 -1.59 1.51
CA ALA A 70 2.56 -1.31 2.93
C ALA A 70 3.64 -2.16 3.64
N LEU A 71 3.98 -3.34 3.09
CA LEU A 71 5.04 -4.20 3.63
C LEU A 71 6.42 -3.67 3.24
N LEU A 72 6.61 -3.27 1.98
CA LEU A 72 7.89 -2.76 1.48
C LEU A 72 8.19 -1.35 1.98
N SER A 73 7.17 -0.54 2.25
CA SER A 73 7.34 0.77 2.88
C SER A 73 7.64 0.70 4.38
N GLY A 74 7.50 -0.49 4.99
CA GLY A 74 7.61 -0.66 6.44
C GLY A 74 6.43 -0.07 7.22
N ALA A 75 5.35 0.32 6.53
CA ALA A 75 4.12 0.80 7.14
C ALA A 75 3.43 -0.28 8.00
N ILE A 76 3.65 -1.56 7.67
CA ILE A 76 3.35 -2.73 8.49
C ILE A 76 4.52 -3.71 8.49
N GLU A 77 4.59 -4.52 9.54
CA GLU A 77 5.55 -5.62 9.63
C GLU A 77 5.09 -6.81 8.79
N LYS A 78 6.05 -7.56 8.26
CA LYS A 78 5.74 -8.86 7.67
C LYS A 78 5.28 -9.78 8.82
N PRO A 79 4.19 -10.54 8.65
CA PRO A 79 3.82 -11.56 9.61
C PRO A 79 5.02 -12.49 9.82
N ASN A 80 5.44 -12.69 11.07
CA ASN A 80 6.37 -13.75 11.42
C ASN A 80 5.61 -15.07 11.28
N VAL A 81 5.68 -15.67 10.10
CA VAL A 81 5.21 -17.04 9.92
C VAL A 81 6.30 -17.94 10.49
N GLU A 82 6.15 -18.34 11.75
CA GLU A 82 6.94 -19.45 12.28
C GLU A 82 6.74 -20.65 11.34
N PRO A 83 7.82 -21.32 10.89
CA PRO A 83 7.68 -22.49 10.05
C PRO A 83 6.80 -23.50 10.78
N LYS A 84 5.68 -23.90 10.16
CA LYS A 84 4.83 -24.96 10.69
C LYS A 84 5.68 -26.22 10.79
N THR A 85 6.08 -26.60 12.01
CA THR A 85 6.67 -27.91 12.25
C THR A 85 5.59 -28.94 11.96
N ASN A 86 5.72 -29.65 10.84
CA ASN A 86 4.86 -30.79 10.52
C ASN A 86 5.15 -31.88 11.56
N ASN A 87 4.32 -31.96 12.59
CA ASN A 87 4.26 -33.16 13.43
C ASN A 87 3.45 -34.20 12.65
N GLN A 88 4.19 -35.20 12.16
CA GLN A 88 3.68 -36.45 11.57
C GLN A 88 2.78 -37.20 12.53
#